data_AF-A0A518CW60-F1
#
_entry.id   AF-A0A518CW60-F1
#
_cell.length_a   1.000
_cell.length_b   1.000
_cell.length_c   1.000
_cell.angle_alpha   90.00
_cell.angle_beta   90.00
_cell.angle_gamma   90.00
#
_symmetry.space_group_name_H-M   'P 1'
#
loop_
_entity.id
_entity.type
_entity.pdbx_description
1 polymer ?
#
loop_
_entity_poly.entity_id
_entity_poly.type
_entity_poly.pdbx_seq_one_letter_code
_entity_poly.pdbx_strand_id
1 'polypeptide(L)'
;MQKVNRWCVVVLAAILAIGAGQAWAGDCPDEQATDVPGRVEASTRAERCGIGLKIFGIGGTIIGTRCPRHEIATPAHATCAGEKLAGHRCVKKGLVPVSRRECSCKGLVIPLIDTGIPTSCRCGAWKRFGTVENFETLECDESRGPVTGGDGGGPAPTPRRRSGWVPRLGL
;
A
#
# COMPACT_ATOMS: atom_id res chain seq x y z
N MET A 1 36.18 -12.32 -25.98
CA MET A 1 35.33 -13.34 -26.66
C MET A 1 34.34 -13.90 -25.63
N GLN A 2 33.09 -13.41 -25.62
CA GLN A 2 32.06 -13.83 -24.65
C GLN A 2 31.11 -14.85 -25.30
N LYS A 3 30.95 -16.00 -24.64
CA LYS A 3 30.15 -17.16 -25.06
C LYS A 3 28.72 -16.97 -24.52
N VAL A 4 27.81 -16.48 -25.36
CA VAL A 4 26.40 -16.26 -25.01
C VAL A 4 25.64 -17.59 -25.11
N ASN A 5 25.20 -18.11 -23.97
CA ASN A 5 24.43 -19.37 -23.86
C ASN A 5 22.97 -19.17 -24.33
N ARG A 6 22.62 -19.84 -25.43
CA ARG A 6 21.32 -19.78 -26.15
C ARG A 6 20.15 -20.55 -25.49
N TRP A 7 20.26 -20.97 -24.23
CA TRP A 7 19.31 -21.91 -23.61
C TRP A 7 18.17 -21.27 -22.80
N CYS A 8 17.94 -19.96 -22.90
CA CYS A 8 16.93 -19.25 -22.10
C CYS A 8 15.63 -18.88 -22.85
N VAL A 9 15.51 -19.17 -24.15
CA VAL A 9 14.40 -18.63 -24.96
C VAL A 9 13.15 -19.51 -24.97
N VAL A 10 13.23 -20.79 -24.58
CA VAL A 10 12.11 -21.73 -24.78
C VAL A 10 11.09 -21.76 -23.63
N VAL A 11 11.40 -21.20 -22.46
CA VAL A 11 10.48 -21.24 -21.29
C VAL A 11 9.49 -20.06 -21.27
N LEU A 12 9.70 -19.01 -22.07
CA LEU A 12 8.88 -17.79 -22.01
C LEU A 12 7.50 -17.91 -22.68
N ALA A 13 7.26 -18.91 -23.52
CA ALA A 13 6.00 -19.03 -24.28
C ALA A 13 4.88 -19.78 -23.51
N ALA A 14 5.20 -20.55 -22.47
CA ALA A 14 4.21 -21.38 -21.77
C ALA A 14 3.41 -20.65 -20.67
N ILE A 15 3.83 -19.43 -20.27
CA ILE A 15 3.22 -18.71 -19.14
C ILE A 15 2.11 -17.75 -19.58
N LEU A 16 1.97 -17.47 -20.89
CA LEU A 16 0.99 -16.48 -21.40
C LEU A 16 -0.45 -17.01 -21.54
N ALA A 17 -0.75 -18.25 -21.17
CA ALA A 17 -2.07 -18.87 -21.44
C ALA A 17 -3.03 -18.96 -20.23
N ILE A 18 -2.66 -18.48 -19.03
CA ILE A 18 -3.46 -18.72 -17.79
C ILE A 18 -4.34 -17.51 -17.40
N GLY A 19 -4.41 -16.45 -18.22
CA GLY A 19 -5.03 -15.18 -17.82
C GLY A 19 -6.42 -14.87 -18.37
N ALA A 20 -7.14 -15.83 -18.98
CA ALA A 20 -8.52 -15.58 -19.40
C ALA A 20 -9.43 -15.71 -18.18
N GLY A 21 -9.80 -14.57 -17.59
CA GLY A 21 -10.79 -14.50 -16.53
C GLY A 21 -12.02 -15.29 -16.91
N GLN A 22 -12.37 -16.29 -16.09
CA GLN A 22 -13.63 -16.99 -16.20
C GLN A 22 -14.74 -15.95 -16.11
N ALA A 23 -15.42 -15.67 -17.23
CA ALA A 23 -16.72 -15.04 -17.21
C ALA A 23 -17.67 -16.08 -16.62
N TRP A 24 -18.06 -15.90 -15.36
CA TRP A 24 -18.99 -16.78 -14.67
C TRP A 24 -20.37 -16.61 -15.33
N ALA A 25 -20.69 -17.51 -16.25
CA ALA A 25 -21.98 -17.60 -16.93
C ALA A 25 -22.96 -18.55 -16.23
N GLY A 26 -22.65 -19.00 -15.02
CA GLY A 26 -23.50 -19.90 -14.24
C GLY A 26 -23.05 -19.90 -12.79
N ASP A 27 -24.03 -19.83 -11.89
CA ASP A 27 -23.95 -19.90 -10.44
C ASP A 27 -23.30 -18.71 -9.70
N CYS A 28 -24.07 -18.17 -8.75
CA CYS A 28 -23.61 -17.18 -7.80
C CYS A 28 -22.54 -17.84 -6.90
N PRO A 29 -21.32 -17.29 -6.77
CA PRO A 29 -20.26 -17.91 -5.99
C PRO A 29 -20.55 -18.00 -4.48
N ASP A 30 -21.66 -17.41 -4.02
CA ASP A 30 -22.10 -17.36 -2.62
C ASP A 30 -20.96 -16.91 -1.69
N GLU A 31 -20.17 -15.92 -2.10
CA GLU A 31 -18.98 -15.46 -1.39
C GLU A 31 -19.15 -14.03 -0.86
N GLN A 32 -18.86 -13.83 0.43
CA GLN A 32 -18.94 -12.53 1.08
C GLN A 32 -17.58 -11.84 1.17
N ALA A 33 -17.58 -10.50 1.06
CA ALA A 33 -16.43 -9.68 1.39
C ALA A 33 -16.26 -9.59 2.92
N THR A 34 -15.06 -9.88 3.42
CA THR A 34 -14.70 -9.75 4.84
C THR A 34 -13.85 -8.52 5.05
N ASP A 35 -14.16 -7.74 6.08
CA ASP A 35 -13.39 -6.58 6.48
C ASP A 35 -12.01 -6.98 7.05
N VAL A 36 -10.97 -6.44 6.44
CA VAL A 36 -9.58 -6.50 6.90
C VAL A 36 -9.27 -5.18 7.62
N PRO A 37 -8.93 -5.21 8.92
CA PRO A 37 -8.64 -3.99 9.66
C PRO A 37 -7.41 -3.28 9.10
N GLY A 38 -7.46 -1.95 9.11
CA GLY A 38 -6.30 -1.13 8.74
C GLY A 38 -5.13 -1.35 9.70
N ARG A 39 -3.91 -1.33 9.17
CA ARG A 39 -2.70 -1.56 9.96
C ARG A 39 -1.54 -0.68 9.50
N VAL A 40 -0.64 -0.39 10.42
CA VAL A 40 0.61 0.32 10.15
C VAL A 40 1.76 -0.64 10.38
N GLU A 41 2.52 -0.90 9.33
CA GLU A 41 3.71 -1.75 9.38
C GLU A 41 4.96 -0.88 9.39
N ALA A 42 5.78 -1.03 10.43
CA ALA A 42 7.09 -0.40 10.51
C ALA A 42 8.13 -1.23 9.77
N SER A 43 9.05 -0.57 9.07
CA SER A 43 10.17 -1.25 8.40
C SER A 43 10.99 -2.08 9.39
N THR A 44 11.36 -3.30 8.98
CA THR A 44 12.32 -4.14 9.73
C THR A 44 13.69 -3.49 9.86
N ARG A 45 14.05 -2.59 8.93
CA ARG A 45 15.27 -1.78 9.01
C ARG A 45 15.00 -0.56 9.88
N ALA A 46 15.44 -0.64 11.13
CA ALA A 46 15.40 0.46 12.08
C ALA A 46 16.81 0.98 12.39
N GLU A 47 16.93 2.29 12.47
CA GLU A 47 18.12 2.99 12.97
C GLU A 47 17.93 3.28 14.46
N ARG A 48 18.99 3.19 15.27
CA ARG A 48 18.90 3.59 16.68
C ARG A 48 19.17 5.09 16.78
N CYS A 49 18.17 5.87 17.20
CA CYS A 49 18.39 7.25 17.60
C CYS A 49 18.86 7.25 19.06
N GLY A 50 20.07 7.72 19.32
CA GLY A 50 20.61 7.78 20.67
C GLY A 50 21.93 8.55 20.73
N ILE A 51 22.41 8.72 21.96
CA ILE A 51 23.71 9.34 22.23
C ILE A 51 24.79 8.29 21.96
N GLY A 52 25.38 8.34 20.77
CA GLY A 52 26.55 7.53 20.42
C GLY A 52 27.81 8.38 20.55
N LEU A 53 28.61 8.14 21.59
CA LEU A 53 29.97 8.67 21.65
C LEU A 53 30.82 7.84 20.67
N LYS A 54 31.06 8.37 19.47
CA LYS A 54 32.06 7.80 18.55
C LYS A 54 33.46 8.13 19.08
N ILE A 55 33.94 7.33 20.03
CA ILE A 55 35.32 7.42 20.51
C ILE A 55 36.16 6.53 19.58
N PHE A 56 37.12 7.12 18.84
CA PHE A 56 38.04 6.42 17.92
C PHE A 56 37.42 5.61 16.77
N GLY A 57 36.31 6.07 16.18
CA GLY A 57 35.72 5.43 14.99
C GLY A 57 34.99 4.10 15.24
N ILE A 58 35.12 3.51 16.43
CA ILE A 58 34.40 2.32 16.89
C ILE A 58 33.29 2.79 17.85
N GLY A 59 32.30 3.50 17.33
CA GLY A 59 31.17 3.98 18.13
C GLY A 59 29.97 3.05 18.05
N GLY A 60 29.70 2.31 19.12
CA GLY A 60 28.43 1.60 19.33
C GLY A 60 27.41 2.49 20.04
N THR A 61 26.18 2.57 19.52
CA THR A 61 25.07 3.28 20.19
C THR A 61 24.48 2.38 21.27
N ILE A 62 24.81 2.66 22.54
CA ILE A 62 24.46 1.80 23.69
C ILE A 62 23.02 2.01 24.14
N ILE A 63 22.48 3.23 24.04
CA ILE A 63 21.14 3.60 24.54
C ILE A 63 20.43 4.43 23.48
N GLY A 64 19.28 3.96 22.99
CA GLY A 64 18.50 4.69 22.00
C GLY A 64 17.19 4.04 21.58
N THR A 65 16.21 4.85 21.19
CA THR A 65 14.93 4.39 20.63
C THR A 65 15.13 3.89 19.21
N ARG A 66 14.52 2.75 18.84
CA ARG A 66 14.49 2.29 17.46
C ARG A 66 13.58 3.19 16.62
N CYS A 67 14.14 3.77 15.57
CA CYS A 67 13.43 4.56 14.59
C CYS A 67 13.38 3.77 13.28
N PRO A 68 12.20 3.27 12.85
CA PRO A 68 12.10 2.60 11.56
C PRO A 68 12.49 3.58 10.45
N ARG A 69 13.02 3.11 9.32
CA ARG A 69 13.30 4.02 8.18
C ARG A 69 12.03 4.56 7.52
N HIS A 70 10.98 3.75 7.53
CA HIS A 70 9.68 4.12 6.99
C HIS A 70 8.59 3.29 7.67
N GLU A 71 7.37 3.81 7.58
CA GLU A 71 6.15 3.13 7.98
C GLU A 71 5.18 3.14 6.81
N ILE A 72 4.45 2.03 6.66
CA ILE A 72 3.44 1.84 5.61
C ILE A 72 2.09 1.68 6.32
N ALA A 73 1.16 2.57 6.01
CA ALA A 73 -0.21 2.50 6.47
C ALA A 73 -1.09 1.91 5.37
N THR A 74 -1.61 0.72 5.65
CA THR A 74 -2.63 0.05 4.84
C THR A 74 -3.99 0.35 5.47
N PRO A 75 -4.89 1.07 4.78
CA PRO A 75 -6.20 1.38 5.32
C PRO A 75 -7.08 0.12 5.43
N ALA A 76 -8.15 0.23 6.21
CA ALA A 76 -9.17 -0.82 6.24
C ALA A 76 -9.75 -1.02 4.84
N HIS A 77 -9.92 -2.27 4.45
CA HIS A 77 -10.46 -2.71 3.15
C HIS A 77 -11.11 -4.07 3.35
N ALA A 78 -11.97 -4.50 2.44
CA ALA A 78 -12.54 -5.83 2.44
C ALA A 78 -11.89 -6.70 1.37
N THR A 79 -11.85 -8.02 1.60
CA THR A 79 -11.35 -9.04 0.66
C THR A 79 -12.38 -10.15 0.47
N CYS A 80 -12.40 -10.78 -0.71
CA CYS A 80 -13.19 -12.00 -0.96
C CYS A 80 -12.51 -13.20 -0.29
N ALA A 81 -12.76 -13.34 1.01
CA ALA A 81 -12.29 -14.45 1.84
C ALA A 81 -13.26 -14.66 3.02
N GLY A 82 -14.53 -14.29 2.82
CA GLY A 82 -15.57 -14.40 3.83
C GLY A 82 -16.27 -15.74 3.86
N GLU A 83 -17.15 -15.86 4.84
CA GLU A 83 -18.05 -17.01 4.91
C GLU A 83 -18.98 -17.03 3.70
N LYS A 84 -19.47 -18.21 3.37
CA LYS A 84 -20.40 -18.35 2.26
C LYS A 84 -21.74 -17.71 2.63
N LEU A 85 -22.23 -16.83 1.77
CA LEU A 85 -23.51 -16.15 1.94
C LEU A 85 -24.37 -16.40 0.70
N ALA A 86 -25.42 -17.18 0.88
CA ALA A 86 -26.29 -17.60 -0.22
C ALA A 86 -26.88 -16.38 -0.95
N GLY A 87 -26.87 -16.43 -2.28
CA GLY A 87 -27.39 -15.36 -3.15
C GLY A 87 -26.53 -14.11 -3.14
N HIS A 88 -25.27 -14.18 -2.71
CA HIS A 88 -24.35 -13.04 -2.70
C HIS A 88 -23.05 -13.32 -3.45
N ARG A 89 -22.48 -12.28 -4.02
CA ARG A 89 -21.17 -12.32 -4.66
C ARG A 89 -20.27 -11.21 -4.14
N CYS A 90 -19.01 -11.55 -3.99
CA CYS A 90 -17.97 -10.61 -3.69
C CYS A 90 -17.47 -9.98 -5.00
N VAL A 91 -17.55 -8.66 -5.11
CA VAL A 91 -17.13 -7.92 -6.30
C VAL A 91 -16.14 -6.83 -5.94
N LYS A 92 -15.30 -6.45 -6.91
CA LYS A 92 -14.34 -5.37 -6.74
C LYS A 92 -15.07 -4.02 -6.67
N LYS A 93 -15.00 -3.37 -5.52
CA LYS A 93 -15.53 -2.01 -5.28
C LYS A 93 -14.61 -0.92 -5.81
N GLY A 94 -13.29 -1.16 -5.76
CA GLY A 94 -12.30 -0.20 -6.23
C GLY A 94 -10.92 -0.40 -5.63
N LEU A 95 -10.13 0.67 -5.63
CA LEU A 95 -8.76 0.71 -5.10
C LEU A 95 -8.67 1.72 -3.96
N VAL A 96 -8.07 1.33 -2.84
CA VAL A 96 -7.90 2.19 -1.66
C VAL A 96 -6.41 2.56 -1.53
N PRO A 97 -6.04 3.83 -1.31
CA PRO A 97 -4.65 4.26 -1.33
C PRO A 97 -3.86 3.78 -0.11
N VAL A 98 -2.73 3.14 -0.36
CA VAL A 98 -1.73 2.80 0.67
C VAL A 98 -0.79 4.00 0.82
N SER A 99 -0.54 4.39 2.08
CA SER A 99 0.30 5.54 2.40
C SER A 99 1.61 5.09 3.02
N ARG A 100 2.69 5.83 2.76
CA ARG A 100 4.01 5.63 3.36
C ARG A 100 4.52 6.95 3.92
N ARG A 101 5.19 6.91 5.07
CA ARG A 101 5.97 8.03 5.59
C ARG A 101 7.41 7.59 5.85
N GLU A 102 8.33 8.51 5.62
CA GLU A 102 9.74 8.33 5.94
C GLU A 102 9.99 8.83 7.36
N CYS A 103 10.79 8.09 8.11
CA CYS A 103 11.15 8.43 9.47
C CYS A 103 12.67 8.54 9.56
N SER A 104 13.15 9.56 10.26
CA SER A 104 14.56 9.80 10.45
C SER A 104 14.85 10.26 11.87
N CYS A 105 16.05 9.92 12.33
CA CYS A 105 16.58 10.44 13.57
C CYS A 105 16.87 11.93 13.40
N LYS A 106 16.12 12.80 14.08
CA LYS A 106 16.44 14.23 14.17
C LYS A 106 17.13 14.51 15.50
N GLY A 107 18.29 15.13 15.40
CA GLY A 107 19.10 15.57 16.54
C GLY A 107 19.32 17.07 16.53
N LEU A 108 19.66 17.60 17.71
CA LEU A 108 20.27 18.91 17.81
C LEU A 108 21.71 18.77 17.32
N VAL A 109 22.02 19.38 16.17
CA VAL A 109 23.41 19.54 15.73
C VAL A 109 23.96 20.71 16.53
N ILE A 110 24.86 20.44 17.48
CA ILE A 110 25.55 21.51 18.20
C ILE A 110 26.71 21.95 17.31
N PRO A 111 26.70 23.16 16.73
CA PRO A 111 27.70 23.55 15.71
C PRO A 111 29.15 23.57 16.21
N LEU A 112 29.37 23.55 17.53
CA LEU A 112 30.69 23.61 18.16
C LEU A 112 31.41 22.25 18.26
N ILE A 113 30.63 21.17 18.15
CA ILE A 113 31.09 19.79 18.27
C ILE A 113 30.33 19.08 17.17
N ASP A 114 30.99 18.64 16.10
CA ASP A 114 30.39 17.98 14.92
C ASP A 114 29.71 16.63 15.24
N THR A 115 29.34 16.43 16.51
CA THR A 115 28.54 15.37 17.08
C THR A 115 27.10 15.86 17.27
N GLY A 116 26.26 15.65 16.26
CA GLY A 116 24.82 15.73 16.43
C GLY A 116 24.31 14.57 17.28
N ILE A 117 23.54 14.85 18.33
CA ILE A 117 22.91 13.82 19.15
C ILE A 117 21.47 13.62 18.65
N PRO A 118 21.18 12.57 17.85
CA PRO A 118 19.81 12.24 17.49
C PRO A 118 19.04 11.72 18.71
N THR A 119 18.26 12.59 19.36
CA THR A 119 17.50 12.23 20.56
C THR A 119 16.08 11.76 20.26
N SER A 120 15.55 12.03 19.06
CA SER A 120 14.15 11.69 18.73
C SER A 120 13.99 11.13 17.32
N CYS A 121 13.13 10.13 17.20
CA CYS A 121 12.62 9.66 15.91
C CYS A 121 11.51 10.61 15.44
N ARG A 122 11.64 11.18 14.25
CA ARG A 122 10.58 11.98 13.63
C ARG A 122 10.20 11.42 12.28
N CYS A 123 8.91 11.21 12.09
CA CYS A 123 8.34 10.82 10.81
C CYS A 123 7.80 12.03 10.06
N GLY A 124 7.99 12.03 8.75
CA GLY A 124 7.43 13.03 7.84
C GLY A 124 5.93 12.84 7.60
N ALA A 125 5.39 13.64 6.67
CA ALA A 125 4.01 13.52 6.23
C ALA A 125 3.78 12.20 5.47
N TRP A 126 2.57 11.68 5.58
CA TRP A 126 2.10 10.55 4.78
C TRP A 126 2.04 10.92 3.29
N LYS A 127 2.64 10.09 2.45
CA LYS A 127 2.61 10.21 0.99
C LYS A 127 1.97 8.96 0.39
N ARG A 128 1.27 9.11 -0.73
CA ARG A 128 0.72 7.95 -1.46
C ARG A 128 1.87 7.08 -1.97
N PHE A 129 1.81 5.80 -1.66
CA PHE A 129 2.84 4.81 -2.02
C PHE A 129 2.31 3.75 -2.99
N GLY A 130 1.04 3.35 -2.83
CA GLY A 130 0.41 2.35 -3.67
C GLY A 130 -1.10 2.32 -3.49
N THR A 131 -1.71 1.20 -3.86
CA THR A 131 -3.13 0.92 -3.67
C THR A 131 -3.35 -0.53 -3.29
N VAL A 132 -4.38 -0.81 -2.49
CA VAL A 132 -4.89 -2.15 -2.22
C VAL A 132 -6.27 -2.28 -2.87
N GLU A 133 -6.59 -3.48 -3.36
CA GLU A 133 -7.94 -3.77 -3.86
C GLU A 133 -8.93 -3.80 -2.70
N ASN A 134 -10.13 -3.29 -2.96
CA ASN A 134 -11.22 -3.31 -2.01
C ASN A 134 -12.43 -3.93 -2.67
N PHE A 135 -13.10 -4.77 -1.90
CA PHE A 135 -14.22 -5.56 -2.36
C PHE A 135 -15.50 -5.15 -1.61
N GLU A 136 -16.63 -5.56 -2.12
CA GLU A 136 -17.92 -5.46 -1.44
C GLU A 136 -18.80 -6.65 -1.78
N THR A 137 -19.75 -6.92 -0.90
CA THR A 137 -20.74 -7.96 -1.11
C THR A 137 -21.95 -7.35 -1.80
N LEU A 138 -22.35 -7.92 -2.93
CA LEU A 138 -23.59 -7.58 -3.62
C LEU A 138 -24.49 -8.80 -3.71
N GLU A 139 -25.80 -8.58 -3.66
CA GLU A 139 -26.77 -9.61 -3.98
C GLU A 139 -26.64 -10.04 -5.45
N CYS A 140 -26.73 -11.34 -5.69
CA CYS A 140 -26.86 -11.93 -7.00
C CYS A 140 -28.29 -11.70 -7.48
N ASP A 141 -28.47 -10.61 -8.22
CA ASP A 141 -29.74 -10.30 -8.87
C ASP A 141 -29.95 -11.26 -10.06
N GLU A 142 -30.76 -12.31 -9.87
CA GLU A 142 -31.15 -13.23 -10.95
C GLU A 142 -31.84 -12.51 -12.12
N SER A 143 -32.41 -11.32 -11.89
CA SER A 143 -33.12 -10.56 -12.92
C SER A 143 -32.18 -9.75 -13.84
N ARG A 144 -30.94 -9.50 -13.40
CA ARG A 144 -29.89 -8.89 -14.22
C ARG A 144 -29.07 -10.02 -14.83
N GLY A 145 -29.50 -10.45 -16.02
CA GLY A 145 -28.75 -11.40 -16.85
C GLY A 145 -27.26 -11.05 -16.96
N PRO A 146 -26.43 -12.00 -17.44
CA PRO A 146 -24.98 -11.97 -17.32
C PRO A 146 -24.41 -10.59 -17.63
N VAL A 147 -23.83 -9.96 -16.61
CA VAL A 147 -23.10 -8.69 -16.77
C VAL A 147 -21.88 -9.03 -17.61
N THR A 148 -22.00 -8.86 -18.92
CA THR A 148 -20.86 -8.90 -19.83
C THR A 148 -19.87 -7.88 -19.30
N GLY A 149 -18.73 -8.37 -18.82
CA GLY A 149 -17.67 -7.57 -18.24
C GLY A 149 -17.26 -6.50 -19.23
N GLY A 150 -17.88 -5.33 -19.12
CA GLY A 150 -17.41 -4.13 -19.75
C GLY A 150 -16.10 -3.83 -19.04
N ASP A 151 -15.00 -4.17 -19.69
CA ASP A 151 -13.67 -3.66 -19.39
C ASP A 151 -13.79 -2.14 -19.26
N GLY A 152 -14.02 -1.71 -18.03
CA GLY A 152 -14.15 -0.33 -17.62
C GLY A 152 -12.78 0.33 -17.65
N GLY A 153 -12.12 0.31 -18.80
CA GLY A 153 -11.15 1.32 -19.22
C GLY A 153 -11.83 2.67 -19.44
N GLY A 154 -12.80 3.01 -18.59
CA GLY A 154 -13.28 4.38 -18.48
C GLY A 154 -12.10 5.21 -18.00
N PRO A 155 -11.80 6.35 -18.67
CA PRO A 155 -10.70 7.21 -18.26
C PRO A 155 -10.84 7.54 -16.78
N ALA A 156 -9.75 7.44 -16.03
CA ALA A 156 -9.71 7.77 -14.61
C ALA A 156 -10.50 9.05 -14.37
N PRO A 157 -11.45 9.07 -13.42
CA PRO A 157 -12.27 10.26 -13.17
C PRO A 157 -11.34 11.44 -12.97
N THR A 158 -11.40 12.39 -13.90
CA THR A 158 -10.59 13.61 -13.83
C THR A 158 -10.89 14.25 -12.49
N PRO A 159 -9.87 14.58 -11.66
CA PRO A 159 -10.12 15.18 -10.37
C PRO A 159 -10.96 16.44 -10.58
N ARG A 160 -12.22 16.41 -10.12
CA ARG A 160 -13.07 17.60 -10.09
C ARG A 160 -12.28 18.64 -9.31
N ARG A 161 -11.81 19.65 -10.05
CA ARG A 161 -11.18 20.85 -9.52
C ARG A 161 -12.17 21.40 -8.49
N ARG A 162 -11.89 21.22 -7.20
CA ARG A 162 -12.66 21.87 -6.13
C ARG A 162 -12.53 23.36 -6.41
N SER A 163 -13.60 23.94 -6.95
CA SER A 163 -13.78 25.39 -7.03
C SER A 163 -13.53 25.94 -5.63
N GLY A 164 -12.58 26.88 -5.56
CA GLY A 164 -12.04 27.40 -4.33
C GLY A 164 -13.14 27.85 -3.37
N TRP A 165 -13.06 27.35 -2.14
CA TRP A 165 -13.69 28.00 -1.02
C TRP A 165 -13.00 29.34 -0.82
N VAL A 166 -13.68 30.42 -1.19
CA VAL A 166 -13.30 31.79 -0.82
C VAL A 166 -13.86 32.03 0.59
N PRO A 167 -13.02 32.18 1.63
CA PRO A 167 -13.53 32.60 2.93
C PRO A 167 -14.04 34.04 2.83
N ARG A 168 -15.34 34.24 3.09
CA ARG A 168 -15.91 35.57 3.34
C ARG A 168 -15.38 36.02 4.70
N LEU A 169 -14.43 36.94 4.70
CA LEU A 169 -14.11 37.76 5.86
C LEU A 169 -15.26 38.74 6.06
N GLY A 170 -16.03 38.53 7.13
CA GLY A 170 -16.97 39.52 7.64
C GLY A 170 -16.19 40.61 8.37
N LEU A 171 -16.46 41.85 7.98
CA LEU A 171 -16.12 43.09 8.70
C LEU A 171 -16.85 43.17 10.04
#